data_AF-A0A1X0T9B7-F1
#
_entry.id   AF-A0A1X0T9B7-F1
#
_cell.length_a   1.000
_cell.length_b   1.000
_cell.length_c   1.000
_cell.angle_alpha   90.00
_cell.angle_beta   90.00
_cell.angle_gamma   90.00
#
_symmetry.space_group_name_H-M   'P 1'
#
loop_
_entity.id
_entity.type
_entity.pdbx_description
1 polymer ?
#
loop_
_entity_poly.entity_id
_entity_poly.type
_entity_poly.pdbx_seq_one_letter_code
_entity_poly.pdbx_strand_id
1 'polypeptide(L)'
;MTQRIASVFALSGWAGFCAVSAVRCAHEAGLSQVLFGSFGADLLAGAQFPVLGVPQQDLVGLAAVLLALAIAFAVSIAGVLQLVSVQERIAEPFAAATFSALFGFYAALALSGSPAAAMFGEGPLVTLFIALGFVALLFDHIIADREDPEGDATFEAVMAHLEEAKRAAILERNRRDGNDPDNR
;
A
#
# COMPACT_ATOMS: atom_id res chain seq x y z
N MET A 1 -4.96 5.52 19.04
CA MET A 1 -4.81 4.37 18.12
C MET A 1 -5.99 4.37 17.18
N THR A 2 -5.90 5.18 16.14
CA THR A 2 -6.86 5.15 15.04
C THR A 2 -6.68 3.84 14.31
N GLN A 3 -7.71 2.99 14.34
CA GLN A 3 -7.65 1.69 13.71
C GLN A 3 -7.65 1.91 12.18
N ARG A 4 -6.53 1.61 11.51
CA ARG A 4 -6.35 1.65 10.03
C ARG A 4 -7.18 0.55 9.33
N ILE A 5 -8.48 0.52 9.59
CA ILE A 5 -9.39 -0.57 9.20
C ILE A 5 -9.63 -0.57 7.69
N ALA A 6 -9.75 0.61 7.07
CA ALA A 6 -10.06 0.71 5.65
C ALA A 6 -8.90 0.17 4.80
N SER A 7 -7.67 0.53 5.14
CA SER A 7 -6.44 0.04 4.50
C SER A 7 -6.29 -1.45 4.69
N VAL A 8 -6.44 -1.95 5.91
CA VAL A 8 -6.33 -3.39 6.19
C VAL A 8 -7.38 -4.18 5.42
N PHE A 9 -8.62 -3.70 5.38
CA PHE A 9 -9.68 -4.34 4.61
C PHE A 9 -9.34 -4.38 3.11
N ALA A 10 -8.95 -3.23 2.53
CA ALA A 10 -8.58 -3.15 1.12
C ALA A 10 -7.38 -4.05 0.78
N LEU A 11 -6.31 -3.99 1.58
CA LEU A 11 -5.10 -4.80 1.40
C LEU A 11 -5.42 -6.30 1.54
N SER A 12 -6.28 -6.68 2.50
CA SER A 12 -6.65 -8.09 2.70
C SER A 12 -7.48 -8.65 1.54
N GLY A 13 -8.38 -7.84 0.97
CA GLY A 13 -9.15 -8.22 -0.22
C GLY A 13 -8.24 -8.52 -1.41
N TRP A 14 -7.26 -7.67 -1.66
CA TRP A 14 -6.29 -7.85 -2.74
C TRP A 14 -5.28 -8.97 -2.46
N ALA A 15 -4.83 -9.12 -1.21
CA ALA A 15 -3.99 -10.25 -0.81
C ALA A 15 -4.70 -11.58 -1.07
N GLY A 16 -5.96 -11.69 -0.67
CA GLY A 16 -6.80 -12.86 -0.89
C GLY A 16 -7.03 -13.13 -2.37
N PHE A 17 -7.38 -12.11 -3.15
CA PHE A 17 -7.54 -12.23 -4.60
C PHE A 17 -6.26 -12.74 -5.28
N CYS A 18 -5.11 -12.13 -4.97
CA CYS A 18 -3.82 -12.54 -5.54
C CYS A 18 -3.45 -13.97 -5.14
N ALA A 19 -3.65 -14.35 -3.87
CA ALA A 19 -3.35 -15.70 -3.38
C ALA A 19 -4.24 -16.76 -4.07
N VAL A 20 -5.55 -16.55 -4.11
CA VAL A 20 -6.49 -17.48 -4.76
C VAL A 20 -6.21 -17.57 -6.26
N SER A 21 -5.91 -16.45 -6.91
CA SER A 21 -5.57 -16.43 -8.34
C SER A 21 -4.24 -17.15 -8.62
N ALA A 22 -3.24 -17.02 -7.74
CA ALA A 22 -1.98 -17.76 -7.84
C ALA A 22 -2.21 -19.27 -7.71
N VAL A 23 -3.04 -19.71 -6.75
CA VAL A 23 -3.41 -21.12 -6.55
C VAL A 23 -4.14 -21.66 -7.78
N ARG A 24 -5.06 -20.88 -8.37
CA ARG A 24 -5.73 -21.25 -9.62
C ARG A 24 -4.74 -21.42 -10.77
N CYS A 25 -3.84 -20.46 -10.99
CA CYS A 25 -2.82 -20.56 -12.04
C CYS A 25 -1.92 -21.79 -11.83
N ALA A 26 -1.52 -22.07 -10.59
CA ALA A 26 -0.73 -23.25 -10.25
C ALA A 26 -1.50 -24.57 -10.48
N HIS A 27 -2.80 -24.58 -10.20
CA HIS A 27 -3.67 -25.73 -10.47
C HIS A 27 -3.82 -25.98 -11.98
N GLU A 28 -4.13 -24.94 -12.76
CA GLU A 28 -4.23 -25.04 -14.22
C GLU A 28 -2.88 -25.39 -14.88
N ALA A 29 -1.75 -25.01 -14.27
CA ALA A 29 -0.42 -25.42 -14.69
C ALA A 29 -0.07 -26.90 -14.33
N GLY A 30 -0.96 -27.62 -13.65
CA GLY A 30 -0.73 -29.00 -13.21
C GLY A 30 0.21 -29.16 -12.01
N LEU A 31 0.48 -28.07 -11.27
CA LEU A 31 1.38 -28.07 -10.11
C LEU A 31 0.66 -28.38 -8.79
N SER A 32 -0.67 -28.53 -8.79
CA SER A 32 -1.46 -28.68 -7.56
C SER A 32 -1.06 -29.88 -6.71
N GLN A 33 -0.72 -31.00 -7.34
CA GLN A 33 -0.30 -32.21 -6.62
C GLN A 33 1.07 -32.05 -5.95
N VAL A 34 1.97 -31.27 -6.57
CA VAL A 34 3.31 -30.98 -6.05
C VAL A 34 3.25 -29.97 -4.90
N LEU A 35 2.36 -28.97 -4.99
CA LEU A 35 2.28 -27.87 -4.04
C LEU A 35 1.36 -28.15 -2.84
N PHE A 36 0.26 -28.89 -3.03
CA PHE A 36 -0.80 -29.04 -2.02
C PHE A 36 -1.06 -30.51 -1.62
N GLY A 37 -0.34 -31.46 -2.21
CA GLY A 37 -0.58 -32.89 -2.02
C GLY A 37 -1.92 -33.37 -2.61
N SER A 38 -2.27 -34.63 -2.34
CA SER A 38 -3.50 -35.25 -2.89
C SER A 38 -4.78 -34.58 -2.41
N PHE A 39 -4.88 -34.29 -1.11
CA PHE A 39 -6.08 -33.68 -0.52
C PHE A 39 -6.37 -32.28 -1.07
N GLY A 40 -5.34 -31.43 -1.22
CA GLY A 40 -5.52 -30.09 -1.77
C GLY A 40 -5.80 -30.10 -3.28
N ALA A 41 -5.21 -31.04 -4.02
CA ALA A 41 -5.48 -31.22 -5.44
C ALA A 41 -6.93 -31.66 -5.71
N ASP A 42 -7.49 -32.56 -4.90
CA ASP A 42 -8.87 -33.02 -5.05
C ASP A 42 -9.90 -31.91 -4.73
N LEU A 43 -9.61 -31.08 -3.72
CA LEU A 43 -10.42 -29.89 -3.39
C LEU A 43 -10.46 -28.87 -4.53
N LEU A 44 -9.32 -28.63 -5.17
CA LEU A 44 -9.20 -27.72 -6.31
C LEU A 44 -9.84 -28.30 -7.58
N ALA A 45 -9.72 -29.61 -7.80
CA ALA A 45 -10.36 -30.30 -8.92
C ALA A 45 -11.90 -30.26 -8.84
N GLY A 46 -12.45 -30.17 -7.63
CA GLY A 46 -13.89 -29.97 -7.41
C GLY A 46 -14.38 -28.55 -7.73
N ALA A 47 -13.49 -27.56 -7.77
CA ALA A 47 -13.82 -26.19 -8.10
C ALA A 47 -13.78 -26.00 -9.62
N GLN A 48 -14.95 -25.97 -10.25
CA GLN A 48 -15.07 -25.75 -11.69
C GLN A 48 -14.73 -24.30 -12.05
N PHE A 49 -13.48 -24.04 -12.40
CA PHE A 49 -13.06 -22.75 -12.96
C PHE A 49 -13.08 -22.80 -14.49
N PRO A 50 -13.50 -21.72 -15.18
CA PRO A 50 -13.34 -21.61 -16.62
C PRO A 50 -11.84 -21.59 -16.96
N VAL A 51 -11.44 -22.31 -18.01
CA VAL A 51 -10.03 -22.39 -18.43
C VAL A 51 -9.54 -21.02 -18.91
N LEU A 52 -8.38 -20.60 -18.42
CA LEU A 52 -7.76 -19.31 -18.74
C LEU A 52 -7.29 -19.16 -20.19
N GLY A 53 -7.04 -20.26 -20.89
CA GLY A 53 -6.53 -20.24 -22.27
C GLY A 53 -5.08 -19.74 -22.39
N VAL A 54 -4.32 -19.75 -21.29
CA VAL A 54 -2.92 -19.30 -21.22
C VAL A 54 -1.98 -20.52 -21.34
N PRO A 55 -0.84 -20.42 -22.06
CA PRO A 55 0.16 -21.48 -22.09
C PRO A 55 0.68 -21.87 -20.70
N GLN A 56 1.00 -23.16 -20.50
CA GLN A 56 1.43 -23.68 -19.20
C GLN A 56 2.66 -22.98 -18.62
N GLN A 57 3.63 -22.59 -19.46
CA GLN A 57 4.83 -21.88 -19.04
C GLN A 57 4.50 -20.48 -18.49
N ASP A 58 3.56 -19.79 -19.14
CA ASP A 58 3.12 -18.46 -18.74
C ASP A 58 2.27 -18.53 -17.46
N LEU A 59 1.48 -19.60 -17.27
CA LEU A 59 0.71 -19.84 -16.03
C LEU A 59 1.60 -19.92 -14.80
N VAL A 60 2.79 -20.54 -14.90
CA VAL A 60 3.75 -20.60 -13.77
C VAL A 60 4.30 -19.21 -13.46
N GLY A 61 4.63 -18.42 -14.48
CA GLY A 61 5.07 -17.03 -14.31
C GLY A 61 3.99 -16.15 -13.67
N LEU A 62 2.75 -16.27 -14.15
CA LEU A 62 1.57 -15.62 -13.58
C LEU A 62 1.36 -16.01 -12.11
N ALA A 63 1.43 -17.29 -11.78
CA ALA A 63 1.31 -17.77 -10.40
C ALA A 63 2.39 -17.18 -9.49
N ALA A 64 3.65 -17.11 -9.97
CA ALA A 64 4.75 -16.53 -9.22
C ALA A 64 4.57 -15.04 -8.96
N VAL A 65 4.15 -14.26 -9.97
CA VAL A 65 3.90 -12.82 -9.82
C VAL A 65 2.73 -12.56 -8.86
N LEU A 66 1.64 -13.30 -8.99
CA LEU A 66 0.48 -13.18 -8.11
C LEU A 66 0.82 -13.57 -6.66
N LEU A 67 1.62 -14.62 -6.46
CA LEU A 67 2.09 -15.00 -5.13
C LEU A 67 3.00 -13.91 -4.52
N ALA A 68 3.91 -13.34 -5.31
CA ALA A 68 4.77 -12.25 -4.87
C ALA A 68 3.94 -11.01 -4.45
N LEU A 69 2.90 -10.66 -5.22
CA LEU A 69 1.96 -9.59 -4.87
C LEU A 69 1.18 -9.92 -3.59
N ALA A 70 0.70 -11.16 -3.42
CA ALA A 70 0.01 -11.58 -2.20
C ALA A 70 0.90 -11.44 -0.95
N ILE A 71 2.18 -11.81 -1.06
CA ILE A 71 3.17 -11.63 0.00
C ILE A 71 3.41 -10.15 0.27
N ALA A 72 3.57 -9.33 -0.77
CA ALA A 72 3.77 -7.88 -0.62
C ALA A 72 2.57 -7.21 0.08
N PHE A 73 1.33 -7.62 -0.24
CA PHE A 73 0.14 -7.15 0.47
C PHE A 73 0.13 -7.64 1.93
N ALA A 74 0.47 -8.89 2.22
CA ALA A 74 0.56 -9.40 3.59
C ALA A 74 1.62 -8.66 4.43
N VAL A 75 2.77 -8.36 3.84
CA VAL A 75 3.83 -7.54 4.47
C VAL A 75 3.34 -6.11 4.71
N SER A 76 2.63 -5.53 3.75
CA SER A 76 2.00 -4.21 3.90
C SER A 76 1.00 -4.19 5.07
N ILE A 77 0.16 -5.22 5.19
CA ILE A 77 -0.78 -5.38 6.32
C ILE A 77 -0.02 -5.49 7.64
N ALA A 78 1.04 -6.31 7.69
CA ALA A 78 1.85 -6.48 8.89
C ALA A 78 2.51 -5.17 9.33
N GLY A 79 2.97 -4.35 8.38
CA GLY A 79 3.50 -3.02 8.64
C GLY A 79 2.44 -2.02 9.09
N VAL A 80 1.28 -1.99 8.44
CA VAL A 80 0.14 -1.10 8.77
C VAL A 80 -0.46 -1.43 10.15
N LEU A 81 -0.46 -2.71 10.54
CA LEU A 81 -0.90 -3.16 11.86
C LEU A 81 0.20 -3.04 12.94
N GLN A 82 1.38 -2.51 12.60
CA GLN A 82 2.55 -2.42 13.49
C GLN A 82 2.93 -3.76 14.16
N LEU A 83 2.63 -4.89 13.50
CA LEU A 83 2.97 -6.23 14.03
C LEU A 83 4.48 -6.48 14.03
N VAL A 84 5.22 -5.68 13.26
CA VAL A 84 6.68 -5.67 13.19
C VAL A 84 7.15 -4.26 13.52
N SER A 85 8.19 -4.12 14.34
CA SER A 85 8.79 -2.83 14.75
C SER A 85 9.45 -2.03 13.60
N VAL A 86 9.26 -2.45 12.36
CA VAL A 86 9.75 -1.74 11.17
C VAL A 86 8.89 -0.50 10.98
N GLN A 87 9.57 0.65 11.05
CA GLN A 87 9.06 2.03 11.03
C GLN A 87 7.77 2.22 10.21
N GLU A 88 6.73 2.76 10.86
CA GLU A 88 5.49 3.23 10.22
C GLU A 88 5.72 4.03 8.94
N ARG A 89 6.83 4.78 8.89
CA ARG A 89 7.25 5.60 7.73
C ARG A 89 7.44 4.83 6.43
N ILE A 90 7.67 3.52 6.47
CA ILE A 90 7.94 2.71 5.26
C ILE A 90 6.73 1.88 4.84
N ALA A 91 5.85 1.53 5.78
CA ALA A 91 4.72 0.65 5.52
C ALA A 91 3.73 1.24 4.49
N GLU A 92 3.46 2.54 4.59
CA GLU A 92 2.49 3.21 3.72
C GLU A 92 3.00 3.44 2.28
N PRO A 93 4.22 3.96 2.06
CA PRO A 93 4.82 3.99 0.72
C PRO A 93 4.91 2.60 0.08
N PHE A 94 5.18 1.56 0.88
CA PHE A 94 5.26 0.19 0.40
C PHE A 94 3.88 -0.36 -0.02
N ALA A 95 2.81 -0.04 0.72
CA ALA A 95 1.44 -0.37 0.34
C ALA A 95 1.05 0.31 -0.98
N ALA A 96 1.36 1.60 -1.14
CA ALA A 96 1.11 2.34 -2.39
C ALA A 96 1.91 1.77 -3.58
N ALA A 97 3.17 1.38 -3.35
CA ALA A 97 3.99 0.71 -4.36
C ALA A 97 3.41 -0.64 -4.76
N THR A 98 2.87 -1.40 -3.80
CA THR A 98 2.23 -2.71 -4.06
C THR A 98 0.96 -2.56 -4.90
N PHE A 99 0.11 -1.58 -4.60
CA PHE A 99 -1.05 -1.26 -5.45
C PHE A 99 -0.65 -0.79 -6.84
N SER A 100 0.44 -0.02 -6.96
CA SER A 100 0.97 0.42 -8.25
C SER A 100 1.50 -0.75 -9.07
N ALA A 101 2.18 -1.71 -8.43
CA ALA A 101 2.64 -2.94 -9.07
C ALA A 101 1.47 -3.81 -9.54
N LEU A 102 0.42 -3.95 -8.72
CA LEU A 102 -0.81 -4.64 -9.10
C LEU A 102 -1.49 -3.98 -10.32
N PHE A 103 -1.60 -2.65 -10.32
CA PHE A 103 -2.15 -1.89 -11.44
C PHE A 103 -1.31 -2.05 -12.71
N GLY A 104 0.02 -1.90 -12.60
CA GLY A 104 0.94 -2.08 -13.71
C GLY A 104 0.88 -3.49 -14.29
N PHE A 105 0.74 -4.50 -13.44
CA PHE A 105 0.55 -5.89 -13.85
C PHE A 105 -0.76 -6.08 -14.62
N TYR A 106 -1.89 -5.58 -14.08
CA TYR A 106 -3.17 -5.62 -14.78
C TYR A 106 -3.10 -4.88 -16.13
N ALA A 107 -2.52 -3.68 -16.17
CA ALA A 107 -2.36 -2.90 -17.39
C ALA A 107 -1.50 -3.64 -18.43
N ALA A 108 -0.42 -4.32 -18.01
CA ALA A 108 0.40 -5.12 -18.90
C ALA A 108 -0.38 -6.31 -19.50
N LEU A 109 -1.20 -6.99 -18.69
CA LEU A 109 -2.06 -8.08 -19.17
C LEU A 109 -3.13 -7.57 -20.16
N ALA A 110 -3.78 -6.44 -19.85
CA ALA A 110 -4.79 -5.84 -20.70
C ALA A 110 -4.21 -5.34 -22.04
N LEU A 111 -3.07 -4.63 -22.01
CA LEU A 111 -2.43 -4.08 -23.21
C LEU A 111 -1.81 -5.15 -24.11
N SER A 112 -1.37 -6.27 -23.53
CA SER A 112 -0.87 -7.42 -24.30
C SER A 112 -1.99 -8.29 -24.90
N GLY A 113 -3.25 -8.03 -24.55
CA GLY A 113 -4.38 -8.87 -24.97
C GLY A 113 -4.35 -10.26 -24.34
N SER A 114 -3.68 -10.42 -23.20
CA SER A 114 -3.56 -11.71 -22.53
C SER A 114 -4.93 -12.17 -21.99
N PRO A 115 -5.34 -13.43 -22.23
CA PRO A 115 -6.59 -13.94 -21.69
C PRO A 115 -6.57 -14.05 -20.15
N ALA A 116 -5.37 -13.97 -19.54
CA ALA A 116 -5.20 -13.84 -18.10
C ALA A 116 -5.85 -12.58 -17.50
N ALA A 117 -6.05 -11.52 -18.29
CA ALA A 117 -6.75 -10.31 -17.85
C ALA A 117 -8.18 -10.62 -17.36
N ALA A 118 -8.82 -11.67 -17.92
CA ALA A 118 -10.16 -12.08 -17.53
C ALA A 118 -10.27 -12.54 -16.06
N MET A 119 -9.16 -12.91 -15.40
CA MET A 119 -9.18 -13.24 -13.96
C MET A 119 -9.61 -12.08 -13.09
N PHE A 120 -9.30 -10.85 -13.51
CA PHE A 120 -9.67 -9.65 -12.78
C PHE A 120 -11.14 -9.28 -13.03
N GLY A 121 -11.79 -9.90 -14.01
CA GLY A 121 -13.14 -9.58 -14.45
C GLY A 121 -13.15 -8.71 -15.71
N GLU A 122 -14.33 -8.58 -16.31
CA GLU A 122 -14.53 -7.79 -17.52
C GLU A 122 -14.87 -6.33 -17.19
N GLY A 123 -14.21 -5.39 -17.87
CA GLY A 123 -14.57 -3.97 -17.84
C GLY A 123 -13.81 -3.10 -16.81
N PRO A 124 -14.28 -1.85 -16.60
CA PRO A 124 -13.56 -0.82 -15.83
C PRO A 124 -13.64 -1.02 -14.31
N LEU A 125 -14.30 -2.07 -13.83
CA LEU A 125 -14.49 -2.31 -12.39
C LEU A 125 -13.17 -2.59 -11.66
N VAL A 126 -12.22 -3.26 -12.33
CA VAL A 126 -10.91 -3.58 -11.75
C VAL A 126 -10.15 -2.30 -11.39
N THR A 127 -10.10 -1.34 -12.32
CA THR A 127 -9.41 -0.07 -12.09
C THR A 127 -10.13 0.76 -11.03
N LEU A 128 -11.47 0.69 -10.96
CA LEU A 128 -12.25 1.28 -9.87
C LEU A 128 -11.89 0.68 -8.50
N PHE A 129 -11.82 -0.64 -8.37
CA PHE A 129 -11.49 -1.30 -7.10
C PHE A 129 -10.04 -1.05 -6.67
N ILE A 130 -9.11 -0.96 -7.63
CA ILE A 130 -7.73 -0.54 -7.35
C ILE A 130 -7.70 0.92 -6.86
N ALA A 131 -8.44 1.81 -7.53
CA ALA A 131 -8.55 3.21 -7.10
C ALA A 131 -9.18 3.33 -5.71
N LEU A 132 -10.20 2.53 -5.39
CA LEU A 132 -10.78 2.45 -4.05
C LEU A 132 -9.77 1.98 -3.00
N GLY A 133 -8.84 1.09 -3.36
CA GLY A 133 -7.72 0.68 -2.49
C GLY A 133 -6.78 1.83 -2.16
N PHE A 134 -6.43 2.66 -3.15
CA PHE A 134 -5.68 3.90 -2.90
C PHE A 134 -6.45 4.91 -2.06
N VAL A 135 -7.76 5.07 -2.31
CA VAL A 135 -8.61 5.95 -1.50
C VAL A 135 -8.67 5.48 -0.05
N ALA A 136 -8.75 4.16 0.20
CA ALA A 136 -8.71 3.60 1.54
C ALA A 136 -7.39 3.89 2.27
N LEU A 137 -6.26 3.76 1.58
CA LEU A 137 -4.94 4.16 2.12
C LEU A 137 -4.91 5.65 2.46
N LEU A 138 -5.36 6.51 1.53
CA LEU A 138 -5.37 7.95 1.72
C LEU A 138 -6.31 8.37 2.86
N PHE A 139 -7.45 7.70 3.00
CA PHE A 139 -8.41 7.99 4.07
C PHE A 139 -7.82 7.68 5.45
N ASP A 140 -7.18 6.51 5.61
CA ASP A 140 -6.51 6.17 6.85
C ASP A 140 -5.30 7.07 7.12
N HIS A 141 -4.59 7.53 6.09
CA HIS A 141 -3.50 8.51 6.22
C HIS A 141 -4.01 9.86 6.74
N ILE A 142 -5.05 10.42 6.09
CA ILE A 142 -5.66 11.70 6.50
C ILE A 142 -6.20 11.64 7.93
N ILE A 143 -6.78 10.50 8.32
CA ILE A 143 -7.30 10.30 9.67
C ILE A 143 -6.15 10.18 10.68
N ALA A 144 -5.09 9.44 10.36
CA ALA A 144 -3.93 9.31 11.23
C ALA A 144 -3.20 10.66 11.43
N ASP A 145 -3.02 11.44 10.36
CA ASP A 145 -2.38 12.77 10.42
C ASP A 145 -3.19 13.78 11.26
N ARG A 146 -4.53 13.67 11.28
CA ARG A 146 -5.38 14.53 12.11
C ARG A 146 -5.34 14.19 13.59
N GLU A 147 -4.86 13.00 13.95
CA GLU A 147 -4.69 12.56 15.33
C GLU A 147 -3.22 12.59 15.78
N ASP A 148 -2.36 13.40 15.14
CA ASP A 148 -0.94 13.53 15.48
C ASP A 148 -0.66 14.68 16.48
N PRO A 149 -0.70 14.43 17.81
CA PRO A 149 -0.31 15.42 18.82
C PRO A 149 1.21 15.69 18.82
N GLU A 150 2.04 14.87 18.18
CA GLU A 150 3.49 15.10 18.03
C GLU A 150 3.76 16.19 16.99
N GLY A 151 2.96 16.24 15.91
CA GLY A 151 2.98 17.33 14.93
C GLY A 151 2.64 18.69 15.56
N ASP A 152 1.59 18.74 16.38
CA ASP A 152 1.20 19.94 17.12
C ASP A 152 2.26 20.34 18.16
N ALA A 153 2.83 19.39 18.91
CA ALA A 153 3.90 19.67 19.88
C ALA A 153 5.19 20.16 19.22
N THR A 154 5.54 19.64 18.04
CA THR A 154 6.70 20.09 17.26
C THR A 154 6.47 21.48 16.69
N PHE A 155 5.25 21.77 16.23
CA PHE A 155 4.85 23.09 15.77
C PHE A 155 4.87 24.12 16.90
N GLU A 156 4.35 23.79 18.08
CA GLU A 156 4.44 24.63 19.28
C GLU A 156 5.90 24.89 19.69
N ALA A 157 6.77 23.88 19.65
CA ALA A 157 8.20 24.04 19.95
C ALA A 157 8.91 24.97 18.96
N VAL A 158 8.58 24.87 17.66
CA VAL A 158 9.13 25.76 16.62
C VAL A 158 8.61 27.19 16.79
N MET A 159 7.33 27.36 17.11
CA MET A 159 6.74 28.68 17.36
C MET A 159 7.34 29.34 18.60
N ALA A 160 7.58 28.58 19.68
CA ALA A 160 8.27 29.08 20.87
C ALA A 160 9.69 29.57 20.55
N HIS A 161 10.46 28.81 19.77
CA HIS A 161 11.80 29.22 19.34
C HIS A 161 11.79 30.48 18.45
N LEU A 162 10.80 30.61 17.56
CA LEU A 162 10.64 31.80 16.73
C LEU A 162 10.26 33.04 17.55
N GLU A 163 9.42 32.88 18.57
CA GLU A 163 9.06 33.98 19.48
C GLU A 163 10.26 34.44 20.32
N GLU A 164 11.09 33.51 20.81
CA GLU A 164 12.33 33.83 21.54
C GLU A 164 13.33 34.56 20.65
N ALA A 165 13.55 34.06 19.42
CA ALA A 165 14.41 34.69 18.43
C ALA A 165 13.90 36.11 18.06
N LYS A 166 12.58 36.27 17.92
CA LYS A 166 11.95 37.57 17.66
C LYS A 166 12.12 38.53 18.84
N ARG A 167 11.97 38.08 20.09
CA ARG A 167 12.19 38.91 21.28
C ARG A 167 13.65 39.33 21.41
N ALA A 168 14.59 38.43 21.15
CA ALA A 168 16.02 38.74 21.14
C ALA A 168 16.37 39.78 20.06
N ALA A 169 15.83 39.63 18.84
CA ALA A 169 16.03 40.59 17.76
C ALA A 169 15.43 41.98 18.06
N ILE A 170 14.25 42.05 18.71
CA ILE A 170 13.64 43.32 19.13
C ILE A 170 14.48 44.01 20.22
N LEU A 171 14.98 43.25 21.20
CA LEU A 171 15.86 43.78 22.24
C LEU A 171 17.18 44.30 21.68
N GLU A 172 17.76 43.58 20.71
CA GLU A 172 19.00 43.99 20.05
C GLU A 172 18.81 45.22 19.16
N ARG A 173 17.67 45.34 18.47
CA ARG A 173 17.30 46.54 17.72
C ARG A 173 17.13 47.75 18.64
N ASN A 174 16.39 47.63 19.74
CA ASN A 174 16.21 48.72 20.70
C ASN A 174 17.54 49.17 21.33
N ARG A 175 18.49 48.24 21.50
CA ARG A 175 19.84 48.54 21.99
C ARG A 175 20.71 49.25 20.94
N ARG A 176 20.51 49.00 19.65
CA ARG A 176 21.17 49.75 18.56
C ARG A 176 20.58 51.15 18.41
N ASP A 177 19.25 51.27 18.44
CA ASP A 177 18.56 52.56 18.30
C ASP A 177 18.79 53.50 19.50
N GLY A 178 19.07 52.96 20.70
CA GLY A 178 19.42 53.75 21.88
C GLY A 178 20.90 54.16 21.98
N ASN A 179 21.75 53.69 21.07
CA ASN A 179 23.20 53.96 21.07
C ASN A 179 23.64 54.79 19.87
N ASP A 180 22.68 55.37 19.14
CA ASP A 180 22.94 56.33 18.07
C ASP A 180 23.35 57.68 18.70
N PRO A 181 24.64 58.08 18.64
CA PRO A 181 25.11 59.29 19.30
C PRO A 181 24.76 60.56 18.51
N ASP A 182 24.08 60.45 17.37
CA ASP A 182 23.99 61.52 16.37
C ASP A 182 22.72 62.38 16.44
N ASN A 183 22.06 62.43 17.61
CA ASN A 183 20.93 63.33 17.85
C ASN A 183 21.22 64.31 19.00
N ARG A 184 22.31 65.07 18.87
CA ARG A 184 22.56 66.32 19.60
C ARG A 184 22.89 67.46 18.65
#